data_AF-Q74G81-F1
#
_entry.id   AF-Q74G81-F1
#
_cell.length_a   1.000
_cell.length_b   1.000
_cell.length_c   1.000
_cell.angle_alpha   90.00
_cell.angle_beta   90.00
_cell.angle_gamma   90.00
#
_symmetry.space_group_name_H-M   'P 1'
#
loop_
_entity.id
_entity.type
_entity.pdbx_description
1 polymer ?
#
loop_
_entity_poly.entity_id
_entity_poly.type
_entity_poly.pdbx_seq_one_letter_code
_entity_poly.pdbx_strand_id
1 'polypeptide(L)'
;MDNLAEHSDRTPTPIVAIDGTTIRRIREAKRLTQLYVASVVGVTTDTISRWENNRYPSVKRDNAEKLAQALEVSLEDILRREEAAEDAPAEVAPPEPPPRRRLRLAVILLLAGAAILGIMFFRGAAPGLKAERTLPPYSAPGQILPVRVKVERPAEGGSGFILKERIPAGWRFVSANPPVTGEAGVREIKWLIPPGAGTMTISYTLMSPRETPLRTAADFGGEVVRSDERGTRREPVAGAARVTVAGIHWADVNGDGRIDDNEIMPAYYLTEEMKGLGLDWKTIETIWASTGYTWNDKLKTFEVVR
;
A
#
# COMPACT_ATOMS: atom_id res chain seq x y z
N MET A 1 -30.50 -47.74 9.36
CA MET A 1 -29.31 -47.91 8.51
C MET A 1 -28.49 -46.66 8.67
N ASP A 2 -27.57 -46.73 9.63
CA ASP A 2 -26.62 -45.67 9.95
C ASP A 2 -25.69 -45.45 8.75
N ASN A 3 -25.49 -44.20 8.39
CA ASN A 3 -24.37 -43.78 7.55
C ASN A 3 -23.53 -42.83 8.40
N LEU A 4 -22.63 -43.43 9.17
CA LEU A 4 -21.60 -42.72 9.94
C LEU A 4 -20.65 -42.06 8.95
N ALA A 5 -20.72 -40.73 8.89
CA ALA A 5 -19.70 -39.92 8.26
C ALA A 5 -18.38 -40.14 8.99
N GLU A 6 -17.41 -40.66 8.24
CA GLU A 6 -16.02 -40.84 8.65
C GLU A 6 -15.41 -39.46 8.91
N HIS A 7 -15.46 -38.99 10.16
CA HIS A 7 -14.67 -37.87 10.60
C HIS A 7 -13.20 -38.32 10.64
N SER A 8 -12.48 -38.03 9.55
CA SER A 8 -11.01 -38.11 9.53
C SER A 8 -10.46 -37.17 10.61
N ASP A 9 -9.96 -37.78 11.69
CA ASP A 9 -9.08 -37.16 12.67
C ASP A 9 -7.85 -36.60 11.94
N ARG A 10 -7.86 -35.30 11.63
CA ARG A 10 -6.68 -34.60 11.12
C ARG A 10 -5.80 -34.21 12.28
N THR A 11 -4.84 -35.06 12.60
CA THR A 11 -3.69 -34.72 13.46
C THR A 11 -3.09 -33.39 12.99
N PRO A 12 -2.85 -32.40 13.87
CA PRO A 12 -2.24 -31.14 13.47
C PRO A 12 -0.84 -31.41 12.88
N THR A 13 -0.66 -31.08 11.60
CA THR A 13 0.63 -31.22 10.91
C THR A 13 1.70 -30.39 11.63
N PRO A 14 2.86 -30.98 11.97
CA PRO A 14 3.93 -30.24 12.63
C PRO A 14 4.44 -29.08 11.77
N ILE A 15 4.85 -27.99 12.43
CA ILE A 15 5.47 -26.83 11.78
C ILE A 15 6.98 -27.01 11.82
N VAL A 16 7.65 -26.79 10.69
CA VAL A 16 9.11 -26.88 10.54
C VAL A 16 9.70 -25.54 10.12
N ALA A 17 10.96 -25.29 10.48
CA ALA A 17 11.69 -24.09 10.08
C ALA A 17 12.57 -24.39 8.86
N ILE A 18 12.29 -23.72 7.74
CA ILE A 18 13.07 -23.84 6.50
C ILE A 18 14.15 -22.76 6.41
N ASP A 19 15.22 -23.07 5.68
CA ASP A 19 16.25 -22.11 5.26
C ASP A 19 15.95 -21.58 3.85
N GLY A 20 15.34 -20.40 3.80
CA GLY A 20 14.99 -19.72 2.56
C GLY A 20 16.17 -19.44 1.64
N THR A 21 17.35 -19.15 2.21
CA THR A 21 18.55 -18.85 1.42
C THR A 21 19.09 -20.11 0.74
N THR A 22 19.07 -21.24 1.44
CA THR A 22 19.44 -22.54 0.86
C THR A 22 18.45 -22.98 -0.22
N ILE A 23 17.14 -22.83 0.02
CA ILE A 23 16.08 -23.08 -0.97
C ILE A 23 16.31 -22.29 -2.25
N ARG A 24 16.55 -20.97 -2.13
CA ARG A 24 16.79 -20.09 -3.28
C ARG A 24 18.02 -20.53 -4.08
N ARG A 25 19.12 -20.85 -3.38
CA ARG A 25 20.37 -21.31 -3.99
C ARG A 25 20.18 -22.60 -4.78
N ILE A 26 19.50 -23.59 -4.20
CA ILE A 26 19.21 -24.88 -4.87
C ILE A 26 18.33 -24.64 -6.10
N ARG A 27 17.27 -23.84 -5.96
CA ARG A 27 16.37 -23.49 -7.07
C ARG A 27 17.13 -22.86 -8.24
N GLU A 28 17.96 -21.85 -7.96
CA GLU A 28 18.73 -21.13 -8.97
C GLU A 28 19.81 -22.01 -9.62
N ALA A 29 20.48 -22.86 -8.85
CA ALA A 29 21.43 -23.84 -9.38
C ALA A 29 20.77 -24.82 -10.36
N LYS A 30 19.51 -25.22 -10.11
CA LYS A 30 18.70 -26.06 -11.00
C LYS A 30 17.98 -25.29 -12.11
N ARG A 31 18.19 -23.97 -12.22
CA ARG A 31 17.54 -23.06 -13.20
C ARG A 31 16.00 -23.12 -13.15
N LEU A 32 15.42 -23.40 -11.98
CA LEU A 32 13.98 -23.43 -11.79
C LEU A 32 13.45 -22.01 -11.51
N THR A 33 12.29 -21.68 -12.09
CA THR A 33 11.60 -20.41 -11.80
C THR A 33 10.79 -20.55 -10.51
N GLN A 34 10.56 -19.43 -9.81
CA GLN A 34 9.65 -19.42 -8.65
C GLN A 34 8.22 -19.83 -9.06
N LEU A 35 7.79 -19.49 -10.28
CA LEU A 35 6.51 -19.90 -10.84
C LEU A 35 6.38 -21.42 -10.96
N TYR A 36 7.44 -22.08 -11.46
CA TYR A 36 7.47 -23.53 -11.55
C TYR A 36 7.36 -24.18 -10.17
N VAL A 37 8.21 -23.78 -9.21
CA VAL A 37 8.20 -24.33 -7.84
C VAL A 37 6.85 -24.11 -7.16
N ALA A 38 6.25 -22.91 -7.31
CA ALA A 38 4.94 -22.59 -6.77
C ALA A 38 3.85 -23.54 -7.29
N SER A 39 3.86 -23.83 -8.60
CA SER A 39 2.90 -24.74 -9.24
C SER A 39 3.01 -26.18 -8.72
N VAL A 40 4.23 -26.71 -8.55
CA VAL A 40 4.47 -28.08 -8.05
C VAL A 40 4.10 -28.20 -6.57
N VAL A 41 4.41 -27.19 -5.75
CA VAL A 41 4.09 -27.20 -4.32
C VAL A 41 2.60 -26.94 -4.05
N GLY A 42 1.89 -26.30 -4.98
CA GLY A 42 0.48 -25.95 -4.85
C GLY A 42 0.25 -24.67 -4.04
N VAL A 43 1.17 -23.69 -4.17
CA VAL A 43 1.10 -22.37 -3.52
C VAL A 43 1.30 -21.25 -4.55
N THR A 44 1.13 -19.99 -4.14
CA THR A 44 1.39 -18.84 -5.02
C THR A 44 2.89 -18.53 -5.11
N THR A 45 3.30 -17.84 -6.19
CA THR A 45 4.68 -17.33 -6.36
C THR A 45 5.12 -16.40 -5.24
N ASP A 46 4.20 -15.58 -4.72
CA ASP A 46 4.45 -14.71 -3.57
C ASP A 46 4.78 -15.52 -2.30
N THR A 47 4.13 -16.66 -2.08
CA THR A 47 4.46 -17.58 -0.97
C THR A 47 5.89 -18.13 -1.09
N ILE A 48 6.28 -18.59 -2.28
CA ILE A 48 7.66 -19.05 -2.54
C ILE A 48 8.66 -17.92 -2.32
N SER A 49 8.38 -16.71 -2.81
CA SER A 49 9.22 -15.53 -2.60
C SER A 49 9.41 -15.20 -1.12
N ARG A 50 8.35 -15.27 -0.30
CA ARG A 50 8.44 -15.03 1.15
C ARG A 50 9.27 -16.09 1.87
N TRP A 51 9.17 -17.35 1.47
CA TRP A 51 9.98 -18.45 2.00
C TRP A 51 11.46 -18.26 1.64
N GLU A 52 11.78 -18.01 0.37
CA GLU A 52 13.15 -17.80 -0.11
C GLU A 52 13.83 -16.58 0.52
N ASN A 53 13.06 -15.55 0.87
CA ASN A 53 13.58 -14.36 1.54
C ASN A 53 13.57 -14.47 3.08
N ASN A 54 13.34 -15.66 3.66
CA ASN A 54 13.25 -15.90 5.11
C ASN A 54 12.24 -14.98 5.85
N ARG A 55 11.24 -14.42 5.15
CA ARG A 55 10.21 -13.55 5.75
C ARG A 55 9.19 -14.35 6.58
N TYR A 56 8.92 -15.60 6.17
CA TYR A 56 8.10 -16.57 6.90
C TYR A 56 8.76 -17.96 6.86
N PRO A 57 9.78 -18.22 7.69
CA PRO A 57 10.53 -19.47 7.65
C PRO A 57 9.80 -20.64 8.32
N SER A 58 8.72 -20.39 9.06
CA SER A 58 7.90 -21.43 9.67
C SER A 58 6.80 -21.89 8.71
N VAL A 59 6.85 -23.14 8.27
CA VAL A 59 5.92 -23.72 7.30
C VAL A 59 5.36 -25.05 7.80
N LYS A 60 4.18 -25.44 7.33
CA LYS A 60 3.64 -26.79 7.59
C LYS A 60 4.58 -27.84 7.00
N ARG A 61 4.84 -28.93 7.72
CA ARG A 61 5.73 -30.01 7.26
C ARG A 61 5.35 -30.53 5.88
N ASP A 62 4.08 -30.75 5.60
CA ASP A 62 3.59 -31.20 4.28
C ASP A 62 4.03 -30.26 3.13
N ASN A 63 4.08 -28.94 3.40
CA ASN A 63 4.53 -27.97 2.41
C ASN A 63 6.05 -27.99 2.26
N ALA A 64 6.79 -28.21 3.35
CA ALA A 64 8.24 -28.37 3.28
C ALA A 64 8.63 -29.65 2.53
N GLU A 65 7.91 -30.75 2.71
CA GLU A 65 8.14 -32.00 1.99
C GLU A 65 7.86 -31.84 0.48
N LYS A 66 6.76 -31.19 0.10
CA LYS A 66 6.48 -30.84 -1.30
C LYS A 66 7.55 -29.93 -1.89
N LEU A 67 8.05 -28.98 -1.10
CA LEU A 67 9.13 -28.08 -1.53
C LEU A 67 10.45 -28.83 -1.74
N ALA A 68 10.81 -29.74 -0.85
CA ALA A 68 11.97 -30.61 -0.99
C ALA A 68 11.85 -31.51 -2.23
N GLN A 69 10.65 -32.07 -2.47
CA GLN A 69 10.34 -32.86 -3.66
C GLN A 69 10.46 -32.03 -4.95
N ALA A 70 9.91 -30.82 -4.98
CA ALA A 70 10.00 -29.92 -6.14
C ALA A 70 11.44 -29.48 -6.45
N LEU A 71 12.30 -29.44 -5.43
CA LEU A 71 13.72 -29.15 -5.55
C LEU A 71 14.58 -30.41 -5.71
N GLU A 72 13.99 -31.60 -5.68
CA GLU A 72 14.63 -32.92 -5.69
C GLU A 72 15.82 -33.01 -4.72
N VAL A 73 15.57 -32.64 -3.45
CA VAL A 73 16.52 -32.75 -2.33
C VAL A 73 15.82 -33.39 -1.13
N SER A 74 16.58 -33.78 -0.11
CA SER A 74 15.98 -34.26 1.14
C SER A 74 15.34 -33.11 1.92
N LEU A 75 14.36 -33.41 2.78
CA LEU A 75 13.76 -32.38 3.63
C LEU A 75 14.82 -31.73 4.53
N GLU A 76 15.74 -32.54 5.05
CA GLU A 76 16.84 -32.16 5.91
C GLU A 76 17.79 -31.14 5.27
N ASP A 77 17.92 -31.14 3.94
CA ASP A 77 18.76 -30.20 3.19
C ASP A 77 18.19 -28.77 3.14
N ILE A 78 16.88 -28.63 3.35
CA ILE A 78 16.18 -27.33 3.30
C ILE A 78 15.76 -26.85 4.69
N LEU A 79 15.93 -27.66 5.73
CA LEU A 79 15.66 -27.27 7.10
C LEU A 79 16.78 -26.38 7.63
N ARG A 80 16.39 -25.38 8.43
CA ARG A 80 17.35 -24.56 9.15
C ARG A 80 18.02 -25.43 10.21
N ARG A 81 19.33 -25.65 10.07
CA ARG A 81 20.14 -26.26 11.13
C ARG A 81 20.31 -25.23 12.23
N GLU A 82 19.92 -25.58 13.45
CA GLU A 82 20.41 -24.88 14.62
C GLU A 82 21.92 -25.13 14.62
N GLU A 83 22.73 -24.07 14.49
CA GLU A 83 24.14 -24.14 14.89
C GLU A 83 24.16 -24.40 16.40
N ALA A 84 24.02 -25.66 16.78
CA ALA A 84 24.72 -26.17 17.94
C ALA A 84 26.20 -25.94 17.63
N ALA A 85 26.80 -24.97 18.31
CA ALA A 85 28.21 -24.72 18.27
C ALA A 85 28.94 -26.06 18.56
N GLU A 86 29.48 -26.68 17.51
CA GLU A 86 30.26 -27.88 17.62
C GLU A 86 31.64 -27.55 18.19
N ASP A 87 31.96 -28.30 19.24
CA ASP A 87 33.24 -28.39 19.91
C ASP A 87 34.40 -28.72 18.94
N ALA A 88 35.52 -28.02 19.14
CA ALA A 88 36.85 -28.41 18.71
C ALA A 88 37.78 -28.45 19.95
N PRO A 89 38.83 -29.28 19.96
CA PRO A 89 39.29 -30.02 21.14
C PRO A 89 40.07 -29.21 22.17
N ALA A 90 40.04 -29.73 23.41
CA ALA A 90 40.71 -29.18 24.59
C ALA A 90 42.23 -29.42 24.64
N GLU A 91 43.00 -28.34 24.83
CA GLU A 91 44.26 -28.22 25.60
C GLU A 91 44.69 -26.74 25.50
N VAL A 92 45.03 -25.91 26.49
CA VAL A 92 45.42 -26.02 27.91
C VAL A 92 44.93 -24.73 28.62
N ALA A 93 44.39 -24.84 29.84
CA ALA A 93 43.96 -23.69 30.66
C ALA A 93 45.13 -22.90 31.27
N PRO A 94 45.01 -21.58 31.45
CA PRO A 94 45.15 -21.02 32.82
C PRO A 94 44.26 -19.75 33.08
N PRO A 95 44.30 -19.17 34.30
CA PRO A 95 43.34 -19.32 35.41
C PRO A 95 42.18 -18.29 35.41
N GLU A 96 41.13 -18.58 36.18
CA GLU A 96 39.89 -17.77 36.29
C GLU A 96 40.08 -16.34 36.87
N PRO A 97 39.37 -15.32 36.34
CA PRO A 97 39.14 -14.05 37.04
C PRO A 97 37.79 -14.03 37.80
N PRO A 98 37.63 -13.14 38.81
CA PRO A 98 36.67 -13.26 39.92
C PRO A 98 35.19 -12.96 39.50
N PRO A 99 34.19 -13.14 40.39
CA PRO A 99 32.85 -13.54 39.97
C PRO A 99 32.07 -12.39 39.31
N ARG A 100 31.94 -12.46 37.99
CA ARG A 100 31.11 -11.58 37.14
C ARG A 100 29.59 -11.80 37.31
N ARG A 101 29.11 -12.32 38.45
CA ARG A 101 27.68 -12.59 38.67
C ARG A 101 26.85 -11.30 38.73
N ARG A 102 27.40 -10.23 39.33
CA ARG A 102 26.75 -8.90 39.38
C ARG A 102 26.72 -8.21 38.01
N LEU A 103 27.77 -8.39 37.20
CA LEU A 103 27.84 -7.82 35.84
C LEU A 103 26.88 -8.54 34.89
N ARG A 104 26.79 -9.88 34.95
CA ARG A 104 25.81 -10.66 34.19
C ARG A 104 24.37 -10.29 34.58
N LEU A 105 24.10 -10.11 35.88
CA LEU A 105 22.78 -9.66 36.35
C LEU A 105 22.45 -8.23 35.88
N ALA A 106 23.43 -7.33 35.91
CA ALA A 106 23.27 -5.96 35.41
C ALA A 106 23.01 -5.91 33.91
N VAL A 107 23.68 -6.74 33.10
CA VAL A 107 23.42 -6.84 31.66
C VAL A 107 22.05 -7.43 31.37
N ILE A 108 21.62 -8.46 32.10
CA ILE A 108 20.26 -9.04 31.95
C ILE A 108 19.20 -8.01 32.33
N LEU A 109 19.38 -7.27 33.43
CA LEU A 109 18.45 -6.21 33.84
C LEU A 109 18.43 -5.04 32.84
N LEU A 110 19.56 -4.72 32.23
CA LEU A 110 19.66 -3.68 31.19
C LEU A 110 18.97 -4.12 29.89
N LEU A 111 19.15 -5.37 29.46
CA LEU A 111 18.44 -5.95 28.31
C LEU A 111 16.94 -6.09 28.58
N ALA A 112 16.54 -6.49 29.78
CA ALA A 112 15.14 -6.53 30.19
C ALA A 112 14.54 -5.14 30.25
N GLY A 113 15.27 -4.15 30.77
CA GLY A 113 14.87 -2.74 30.77
C GLY A 113 14.74 -2.17 29.35
N ALA A 114 15.67 -2.48 28.45
CA ALA A 114 15.61 -2.11 27.04
C ALA A 114 14.45 -2.81 26.31
N ALA A 115 14.16 -4.07 26.63
CA ALA A 115 13.02 -4.80 26.09
C ALA A 115 11.70 -4.23 26.60
N ILE A 116 11.59 -3.90 27.90
CA ILE A 116 10.42 -3.22 28.46
C ILE A 116 10.24 -1.85 27.83
N LEU A 117 11.31 -1.07 27.68
CA LEU A 117 11.28 0.23 27.01
C LEU A 117 10.88 0.09 25.53
N GLY A 118 11.41 -0.91 24.83
CA GLY A 118 11.04 -1.24 23.45
C GLY A 118 9.57 -1.67 23.32
N ILE A 119 9.06 -2.48 24.25
CA ILE A 119 7.64 -2.88 24.32
C ILE A 119 6.76 -1.66 24.63
N MET A 120 7.19 -0.75 25.49
CA MET A 120 6.46 0.50 25.77
C MET A 120 6.43 1.42 24.54
N PHE A 121 7.54 1.52 23.79
CA PHE A 121 7.59 2.26 22.52
C PHE A 121 6.74 1.62 21.42
N PHE A 122 6.69 0.28 21.33
CA PHE A 122 5.88 -0.42 20.33
C PHE A 122 4.39 -0.51 20.68
N ARG A 123 4.02 -0.55 21.98
CA ARG A 123 2.61 -0.55 22.42
C ARG A 123 1.90 0.81 22.28
N GLY A 124 2.64 1.89 22.06
CA GLY A 124 2.07 3.25 21.94
C GLY A 124 1.52 3.60 20.56
N ALA A 125 1.92 2.89 19.51
CA ALA A 125 1.49 3.18 18.14
C ALA A 125 0.17 2.48 17.81
N ALA A 126 -0.94 2.96 18.38
CA ALA A 126 -2.26 2.60 17.85
C ALA A 126 -2.28 2.94 16.35
N PRO A 127 -2.77 2.03 15.48
CA PRO A 127 -2.78 2.28 14.04
C PRO A 127 -3.53 3.59 13.76
N GLY A 128 -2.83 4.49 13.07
CA GLY A 128 -3.37 5.77 12.63
C GLY A 128 -4.46 5.61 11.58
N LEU A 129 -5.23 6.67 11.35
CA LEU A 129 -6.04 6.80 10.15
C LEU A 129 -5.09 6.93 8.95
N LYS A 130 -5.19 6.00 8.00
CA LYS A 130 -4.42 6.11 6.77
C LYS A 130 -5.30 6.76 5.72
N ALA A 131 -4.84 7.90 5.20
CA ALA A 131 -5.48 8.56 4.07
C ALA A 131 -4.50 8.62 2.90
N GLU A 132 -4.98 8.22 1.72
CA GLU A 132 -4.22 8.21 0.48
C GLU A 132 -4.99 8.91 -0.61
N ARG A 133 -4.35 9.88 -1.26
CA ARG A 133 -4.91 10.62 -2.38
C ARG A 133 -4.45 10.05 -3.70
N THR A 134 -5.41 9.91 -4.61
CA THR A 134 -5.19 9.67 -6.02
C THR A 134 -5.72 10.85 -6.82
N LEU A 135 -4.89 11.37 -7.72
CA LEU A 135 -5.26 12.41 -8.68
C LEU A 135 -4.52 12.16 -10.01
N PRO A 136 -5.05 12.64 -11.14
CA PRO A 136 -4.38 12.54 -12.43
C PRO A 136 -3.05 13.31 -12.49
N PRO A 137 -2.10 12.89 -13.35
CA PRO A 137 -0.82 13.57 -13.49
C PRO A 137 -0.93 14.95 -14.16
N TYR A 138 -1.96 15.15 -14.99
CA TYR A 138 -2.14 16.35 -15.79
C TYR A 138 -3.51 17.01 -15.59
N SER A 139 -3.55 18.31 -15.87
CA SER A 139 -4.78 19.09 -16.01
C SER A 139 -4.58 20.16 -17.05
N ALA A 140 -5.53 20.36 -17.96
CA ALA A 140 -5.49 21.52 -18.83
C ALA A 140 -6.11 22.77 -18.20
N PRO A 141 -5.60 23.98 -18.51
CA PRO A 141 -6.13 25.22 -17.96
C PRO A 141 -7.64 25.37 -18.19
N GLY A 142 -8.41 25.65 -17.13
CA GLY A 142 -9.86 25.80 -17.20
C GLY A 142 -10.64 24.49 -17.17
N GLN A 143 -9.96 23.33 -17.15
CA GLN A 143 -10.61 22.02 -17.13
C GLN A 143 -10.86 21.55 -15.69
N ILE A 144 -11.81 20.63 -15.56
CA ILE A 144 -12.13 19.97 -14.30
C ILE A 144 -11.17 18.82 -14.09
N LEU A 145 -10.63 18.72 -12.87
CA LEU A 145 -9.74 17.67 -12.39
C LEU A 145 -10.45 16.86 -11.29
N PRO A 146 -10.58 15.53 -11.46
CA PRO A 146 -11.04 14.65 -10.38
C PRO A 146 -9.94 14.39 -9.34
N VAL A 147 -10.33 14.34 -8.07
CA VAL A 147 -9.47 13.95 -6.95
C VAL A 147 -10.23 12.98 -6.05
N ARG A 148 -9.54 11.92 -5.61
CA ARG A 148 -10.07 10.95 -4.64
C ARG A 148 -9.15 10.86 -3.44
N VAL A 149 -9.72 10.82 -2.25
CA VAL A 149 -9.01 10.54 -1.00
C VAL A 149 -9.64 9.32 -0.36
N LYS A 150 -8.93 8.21 -0.38
CA LYS A 150 -9.32 6.97 0.28
C LYS A 150 -8.84 7.02 1.73
N VAL A 151 -9.73 6.79 2.68
CA VAL A 151 -9.41 6.77 4.11
C VAL A 151 -9.74 5.40 4.69
N GLU A 152 -8.72 4.72 5.22
CA GLU A 152 -8.85 3.46 5.93
C GLU A 152 -9.06 3.73 7.41
N ARG A 153 -10.20 3.28 7.94
CA ARG A 153 -10.56 3.40 9.36
C ARG A 153 -10.22 2.11 10.10
N PRO A 154 -9.90 2.19 11.41
CA PRO A 154 -9.76 1.01 12.26
C PRO A 154 -11.03 0.13 12.25
N ALA A 155 -10.85 -1.18 12.30
CA ALA A 155 -11.94 -2.17 12.19
C ALA A 155 -12.94 -2.14 13.36
N GLU A 156 -12.49 -1.77 14.57
CA GLU A 156 -13.35 -1.72 15.77
C GLU A 156 -14.30 -0.50 15.79
N GLY A 157 -14.34 0.29 14.71
CA GLY A 157 -15.08 1.55 14.66
C GLY A 157 -14.30 2.65 15.38
N GLY A 158 -13.72 3.56 14.61
CA GLY A 158 -12.98 4.69 15.15
C GLY A 158 -13.89 5.88 15.49
N SER A 159 -13.40 6.78 16.35
CA SER A 159 -13.98 8.12 16.46
C SER A 159 -13.98 8.81 15.08
N GLY A 160 -14.92 9.74 14.90
CA GLY A 160 -15.00 10.55 13.69
C GLY A 160 -13.70 11.34 13.49
N PHE A 161 -13.52 11.87 12.28
CA PHE A 161 -12.33 12.62 11.94
C PHE A 161 -12.65 13.79 11.02
N ILE A 162 -11.70 14.71 10.90
CA ILE A 162 -11.76 15.84 9.99
C ILE A 162 -10.73 15.60 8.89
N LEU A 163 -11.18 15.49 7.63
CA LEU A 163 -10.28 15.60 6.49
C LEU A 163 -10.13 17.07 6.13
N LYS A 164 -8.89 17.54 5.99
CA LYS A 164 -8.58 18.85 5.43
C LYS A 164 -7.72 18.67 4.19
N GLU A 165 -8.23 19.08 3.04
CA GLU A 165 -7.43 19.14 1.79
C GLU A 165 -6.98 20.57 1.56
N ARG A 166 -5.68 20.76 1.30
CA ARG A 166 -5.10 22.01 0.84
C ARG A 166 -4.97 21.97 -0.67
N ILE A 167 -5.68 22.88 -1.35
CA ILE A 167 -5.72 22.96 -2.81
C ILE A 167 -4.78 24.06 -3.34
N PRO A 168 -4.31 23.95 -4.60
CA PRO A 168 -3.41 24.94 -5.17
C PRO A 168 -4.09 26.31 -5.31
N ALA A 169 -3.29 27.38 -5.30
CA ALA A 169 -3.81 28.74 -5.37
C ALA A 169 -4.54 29.01 -6.71
N GLY A 170 -5.70 29.67 -6.64
CA GLY A 170 -6.53 30.00 -7.81
C GLY A 170 -7.39 28.86 -8.33
N TRP A 171 -7.19 27.62 -7.86
CA TRP A 171 -8.04 26.50 -8.21
C TRP A 171 -9.39 26.64 -7.51
N ARG A 172 -10.46 26.34 -8.24
CA ARG A 172 -11.82 26.51 -7.74
C ARG A 172 -12.43 25.16 -7.40
N PHE A 173 -12.96 25.02 -6.19
CA PHE A 173 -13.80 23.88 -5.83
C PHE A 173 -15.07 23.85 -6.69
N VAL A 174 -15.43 22.67 -7.22
CA VAL A 174 -16.63 22.48 -8.03
C VAL A 174 -17.68 21.71 -7.25
N SER A 175 -17.39 20.46 -6.86
CA SER A 175 -18.32 19.63 -6.10
C SER A 175 -17.58 18.49 -5.39
N ALA A 176 -18.24 17.84 -4.43
CA ALA A 176 -17.72 16.68 -3.72
C ALA A 176 -18.82 15.69 -3.33
N ASN A 177 -18.42 14.43 -3.19
CA ASN A 177 -19.18 13.36 -2.56
C ASN A 177 -18.25 12.61 -1.56
N PRO A 178 -18.57 12.58 -0.25
CA PRO A 178 -19.68 13.28 0.40
C PRO A 178 -19.57 14.81 0.27
N PRO A 179 -20.69 15.54 0.44
CA PRO A 179 -20.68 17.00 0.44
C PRO A 179 -19.70 17.56 1.49
N VAL A 180 -19.11 18.72 1.17
CA VAL A 180 -18.22 19.43 2.09
C VAL A 180 -19.00 19.86 3.34
N THR A 181 -18.31 19.93 4.48
CA THR A 181 -18.94 20.44 5.70
C THR A 181 -18.83 21.95 5.75
N GLY A 182 -19.97 22.64 5.62
CA GLY A 182 -20.02 24.09 5.51
C GLY A 182 -19.66 24.55 4.09
N GLU A 183 -18.92 25.64 3.98
CA GLU A 183 -18.46 26.17 2.68
C GLU A 183 -17.03 25.72 2.36
N ALA A 184 -16.76 25.41 1.09
CA ALA A 184 -15.41 25.14 0.62
C ALA A 184 -14.58 26.44 0.67
N GLY A 185 -13.46 26.41 1.39
CA GLY A 185 -12.54 27.52 1.44
C GLY A 185 -11.71 27.66 0.16
N VAL A 186 -11.14 28.85 -0.05
CA VAL A 186 -10.34 29.19 -1.24
C VAL A 186 -9.09 28.32 -1.39
N ARG A 187 -8.51 27.86 -0.27
CA ARG A 187 -7.27 27.05 -0.25
C ARG A 187 -7.38 25.80 0.59
N GLU A 188 -8.50 25.62 1.28
CA GLU A 188 -8.69 24.52 2.21
C GLU A 188 -10.14 24.05 2.14
N ILE A 189 -10.35 22.75 1.97
CA ILE A 189 -11.66 22.11 1.96
C ILE A 189 -11.73 21.16 3.15
N LYS A 190 -12.87 21.16 3.86
CA LYS A 190 -13.05 20.39 5.10
C LYS A 190 -14.23 19.45 5.00
N TRP A 191 -14.02 18.24 5.50
CA TRP A 191 -15.07 17.26 5.74
C TRP A 191 -15.01 16.82 7.20
N LEU A 192 -16.13 16.94 7.90
CA LEU A 192 -16.34 16.34 9.20
C LEU A 192 -17.01 14.99 8.96
N ILE A 193 -16.26 13.92 9.19
CA ILE A 193 -16.71 12.56 8.94
C ILE A 193 -17.09 11.90 10.26
N PRO A 194 -18.32 11.40 10.40
CA PRO A 194 -18.75 10.72 11.62
C PRO A 194 -18.00 9.39 11.84
N PRO A 195 -18.02 8.87 13.07
CA PRO A 195 -17.52 7.53 13.40
C PRO A 195 -18.01 6.45 12.43
N GLY A 196 -17.19 5.43 12.23
CA GLY A 196 -17.54 4.29 11.39
C GLY A 196 -16.36 3.35 11.17
N ALA A 197 -16.59 2.25 10.48
CA ALA A 197 -15.60 1.21 10.22
C ALA A 197 -15.36 1.05 8.71
N GLY A 198 -14.23 0.40 8.37
CA GLY A 198 -13.88 0.06 7.00
C GLY A 198 -13.23 1.21 6.22
N THR A 199 -13.32 1.13 4.90
CA THR A 199 -12.77 2.12 3.98
C THR A 199 -13.88 3.07 3.54
N MET A 200 -13.56 4.35 3.39
CA MET A 200 -14.39 5.27 2.62
C MET A 200 -13.54 6.03 1.61
N THR A 201 -14.19 6.49 0.54
CA THR A 201 -13.61 7.41 -0.43
C THR A 201 -14.33 8.75 -0.35
N ILE A 202 -13.55 9.83 -0.33
CA ILE A 202 -14.03 11.20 -0.51
C ILE A 202 -13.56 11.63 -1.90
N SER A 203 -14.52 11.88 -2.79
CA SER A 203 -14.27 12.22 -4.19
C SER A 203 -14.71 13.66 -4.44
N TYR A 204 -13.84 14.47 -5.02
CA TYR A 204 -14.14 15.87 -5.28
C TYR A 204 -13.49 16.36 -6.57
N THR A 205 -14.06 17.41 -7.15
CA THR A 205 -13.59 18.00 -8.40
C THR A 205 -13.15 19.43 -8.19
N LEU A 206 -12.04 19.78 -8.84
CA LEU A 206 -11.52 21.14 -8.89
C LEU A 206 -11.47 21.63 -10.33
N MET A 207 -11.59 22.93 -10.55
CA MET A 207 -11.33 23.56 -11.84
C MET A 207 -10.02 24.32 -11.76
N SER A 208 -9.11 24.03 -12.69
CA SER A 208 -7.86 24.76 -12.81
C SER A 208 -8.10 26.18 -13.37
N PRO A 209 -7.28 27.18 -13.00
CA PRO A 209 -7.43 28.53 -13.56
C PRO A 209 -7.13 28.55 -15.06
N ARG A 210 -7.97 29.25 -15.85
CA ARG A 210 -7.84 29.33 -17.32
C ARG A 210 -6.53 29.96 -17.80
N GLU A 211 -6.00 30.90 -17.02
CA GLU A 211 -4.79 31.67 -17.35
C GLU A 211 -3.50 31.06 -16.79
N THR A 212 -3.58 29.85 -16.23
CA THR A 212 -2.39 29.19 -15.69
C THR A 212 -1.43 28.84 -16.86
N PRO A 213 -0.16 29.27 -16.80
CA PRO A 213 0.82 28.89 -17.81
C PRO A 213 0.98 27.38 -17.90
N LEU A 214 1.17 26.87 -19.12
CA LEU A 214 1.48 25.46 -19.32
C LEU A 214 2.82 25.10 -18.66
N ARG A 215 2.95 23.82 -18.29
CA ARG A 215 4.07 23.23 -17.55
C ARG A 215 4.23 23.76 -16.12
N THR A 216 3.18 24.37 -15.56
CA THR A 216 3.17 24.79 -14.16
C THR A 216 2.84 23.61 -13.26
N ALA A 217 3.63 23.40 -12.20
CA ALA A 217 3.30 22.43 -11.16
C ALA A 217 2.28 23.02 -10.17
N ALA A 218 1.25 22.26 -9.86
CA ALA A 218 0.24 22.59 -8.85
C ALA A 218 0.34 21.59 -7.70
N ASP A 219 0.69 22.08 -6.52
CA ASP A 219 0.90 21.25 -5.33
C ASP A 219 -0.37 21.10 -4.49
N PHE A 220 -0.60 19.88 -4.04
CA PHE A 220 -1.73 19.50 -3.21
C PHE A 220 -1.21 18.97 -1.87
N GLY A 221 -1.90 19.27 -0.78
CA GLY A 221 -1.58 18.73 0.54
C GLY A 221 -2.85 18.33 1.27
N GLY A 222 -2.71 17.64 2.39
CA GLY A 222 -3.84 17.35 3.23
C GLY A 222 -3.43 16.82 4.60
N GLU A 223 -4.36 16.84 5.53
CA GLU A 223 -4.23 16.18 6.82
C GLU A 223 -5.57 15.57 7.24
N VAL A 224 -5.49 14.43 7.92
CA VAL A 224 -6.59 13.85 8.69
C VAL A 224 -6.36 14.17 10.16
N VAL A 225 -7.37 14.75 10.80
CA VAL A 225 -7.34 15.13 12.21
C VAL A 225 -8.36 14.29 12.96
N ARG A 226 -7.90 13.52 13.95
CA ARG A 226 -8.77 12.77 14.86
C ARG A 226 -8.56 13.27 16.27
N SER A 227 -9.64 13.52 16.99
CA SER A 227 -9.60 13.82 18.41
C SER A 227 -10.27 12.66 19.15
N ASP A 228 -9.58 12.13 20.15
CA ASP A 228 -10.09 11.13 21.08
C ASP A 228 -9.70 11.50 22.52
N GLU A 229 -10.07 10.66 23.51
CA GLU A 229 -9.76 10.88 24.93
C GLU A 229 -8.26 11.02 25.21
N ARG A 230 -7.39 10.53 24.30
CA ARG A 230 -5.93 10.60 24.43
C ARG A 230 -5.34 11.86 23.77
N GLY A 231 -6.17 12.69 23.15
CA GLY A 231 -5.78 13.96 22.54
C GLY A 231 -6.08 14.05 21.05
N THR A 232 -5.55 15.10 20.41
CA THR A 232 -5.70 15.32 18.97
C THR A 232 -4.49 14.78 18.21
N ARG A 233 -4.74 13.81 17.33
CA ARG A 233 -3.75 13.26 16.39
C ARG A 233 -3.97 13.83 14.99
N ARG A 234 -2.87 14.16 14.30
CA ARG A 234 -2.88 14.66 12.93
C ARG A 234 -1.96 13.81 12.07
N GLU A 235 -2.45 13.39 10.91
CA GLU A 235 -1.71 12.53 10.00
C GLU A 235 -1.80 13.11 8.59
N PRO A 236 -0.68 13.21 7.84
CA PRO A 236 -0.73 13.75 6.49
C PRO A 236 -1.50 12.81 5.55
N VAL A 237 -2.17 13.38 4.57
CA VAL A 237 -2.71 12.62 3.44
C VAL A 237 -1.55 12.23 2.53
N ALA A 238 -1.33 10.93 2.36
CA ALA A 238 -0.28 10.37 1.52
C ALA A 238 -0.72 10.27 0.05
N GLY A 239 0.13 9.72 -0.81
CA GLY A 239 -0.16 9.51 -2.22
C GLY A 239 0.21 10.69 -3.11
N ALA A 240 -0.49 10.84 -4.24
CA ALA A 240 -0.17 11.85 -5.24
C ALA A 240 -0.34 13.27 -4.67
N ALA A 241 0.64 14.14 -4.91
CA ALA A 241 0.67 15.48 -4.32
C ALA A 241 0.93 16.61 -5.32
N ARG A 242 1.01 16.29 -6.61
CA ARG A 242 1.32 17.25 -7.65
C ARG A 242 0.60 16.90 -8.94
N VAL A 243 0.09 17.94 -9.59
CA VAL A 243 -0.45 17.90 -10.95
C VAL A 243 0.39 18.83 -11.80
N THR A 244 0.65 18.45 -13.05
CA THR A 244 1.24 19.35 -14.04
C THR A 244 0.13 19.99 -14.87
N VAL A 245 0.04 21.31 -14.86
CA VAL A 245 -0.87 22.04 -15.74
C VAL A 245 -0.29 22.03 -17.15
N ALA A 246 -0.90 21.31 -18.08
CA ALA A 246 -0.42 21.11 -19.44
C ALA A 246 -1.61 21.03 -20.42
N GLY A 247 -1.37 21.12 -21.73
CA GLY A 247 -2.42 20.93 -22.73
C GLY A 247 -2.86 19.46 -22.88
N ILE A 248 -2.97 18.73 -21.77
CA ILE A 248 -3.19 17.29 -21.70
C ILE A 248 -4.48 17.07 -20.90
N HIS A 249 -5.36 16.21 -21.43
CA HIS A 249 -6.58 15.81 -20.77
C HIS A 249 -6.25 14.96 -19.55
N TRP A 250 -6.98 15.11 -18.44
CA TRP A 250 -6.63 14.40 -17.20
C TRP A 250 -6.67 12.86 -17.33
N ALA A 251 -7.49 12.36 -18.26
CA ALA A 251 -7.62 10.93 -18.54
C ALA A 251 -6.46 10.37 -19.39
N ASP A 252 -5.71 11.23 -20.09
CA ASP A 252 -4.47 10.87 -20.79
C ASP A 252 -3.35 10.87 -19.72
N VAL A 253 -3.07 9.68 -19.19
CA VAL A 253 -2.19 9.48 -18.04
C VAL A 253 -0.73 9.52 -18.48
N ASN A 254 -0.44 9.04 -19.70
CA ASN A 254 0.91 9.01 -20.23
C ASN A 254 1.34 10.35 -20.88
N GLY A 255 0.38 11.20 -21.23
CA GLY A 255 0.56 12.52 -21.83
C GLY A 255 0.91 12.53 -23.31
N ASP A 256 0.55 11.48 -24.06
CA ASP A 256 0.92 11.31 -25.47
C ASP A 256 -0.06 11.97 -26.46
N GLY A 257 -1.11 12.62 -25.96
CA GLY A 257 -2.13 13.28 -26.78
C GLY A 257 -3.19 12.31 -27.31
N ARG A 258 -3.34 11.14 -26.69
CA ARG A 258 -4.41 10.17 -26.95
C ARG A 258 -5.00 9.70 -25.63
N ILE A 259 -6.18 9.08 -25.72
CA ILE A 259 -6.74 8.29 -24.63
C ILE A 259 -6.91 6.91 -25.24
N ASP A 260 -6.15 5.93 -24.78
CA ASP A 260 -6.18 4.57 -25.31
C ASP A 260 -7.11 3.63 -24.50
N ASP A 261 -7.16 2.35 -24.87
CA ASP A 261 -7.98 1.34 -24.19
C ASP A 261 -7.56 1.08 -22.72
N ASN A 262 -6.29 1.34 -22.37
CA ASN A 262 -5.79 1.21 -21.01
C ASN A 262 -6.18 2.42 -20.15
N GLU A 263 -6.35 3.58 -20.76
CA GLU A 263 -6.69 4.85 -20.11
C GLU A 263 -8.20 5.11 -20.03
N ILE A 264 -8.97 4.68 -21.04
CA ILE A 264 -10.41 4.89 -21.10
C ILE A 264 -11.16 4.16 -19.97
N MET A 265 -10.72 2.94 -19.61
CA MET A 265 -11.43 2.13 -18.62
C MET A 265 -11.31 2.72 -17.20
N PRO A 266 -10.10 3.09 -16.71
CA PRO A 266 -9.98 3.85 -15.47
C PRO A 266 -10.74 5.18 -15.49
N ALA A 267 -10.72 5.90 -16.61
CA ALA A 267 -11.45 7.16 -16.75
C ALA A 267 -12.97 6.94 -16.63
N TYR A 268 -13.51 5.89 -17.27
CA TYR A 268 -14.92 5.51 -17.19
C TYR A 268 -15.34 5.21 -15.75
N TYR A 269 -14.60 4.33 -15.07
CA TYR A 269 -14.89 3.99 -13.67
C TYR A 269 -14.84 5.22 -12.76
N LEU A 270 -13.88 6.13 -12.99
CA LEU A 270 -13.79 7.37 -12.24
C LEU A 270 -14.99 8.29 -12.53
N THR A 271 -15.43 8.41 -13.78
CA THR A 271 -16.60 9.21 -14.14
C THR A 271 -17.90 8.66 -13.57
N GLU A 272 -18.07 7.34 -13.53
CA GLU A 272 -19.24 6.70 -12.91
C GLU A 272 -19.24 6.85 -11.38
N GLU A 273 -18.09 6.62 -10.73
CA GLU A 273 -17.92 6.84 -9.28
C GLU A 273 -18.23 8.29 -8.89
N MET A 274 -17.83 9.24 -9.74
CA MET A 274 -17.93 10.69 -9.51
C MET A 274 -19.09 11.32 -10.30
N LYS A 275 -20.13 10.52 -10.61
CA LYS A 275 -21.30 10.98 -11.34
C LYS A 275 -21.95 12.18 -10.63
N GLY A 276 -22.23 13.23 -11.40
CA GLY A 276 -22.78 14.48 -10.87
C GLY A 276 -21.75 15.45 -10.28
N LEU A 277 -20.45 15.11 -10.29
CA LEU A 277 -19.38 16.02 -9.85
C LEU A 277 -18.78 16.87 -11.00
N GLY A 278 -19.42 16.88 -12.17
CA GLY A 278 -19.06 17.76 -13.30
C GLY A 278 -17.99 17.21 -14.24
N LEU A 279 -17.65 15.92 -14.17
CA LEU A 279 -16.77 15.29 -15.14
C LEU A 279 -17.48 15.12 -16.49
N ASP A 280 -16.80 15.51 -17.56
CA ASP A 280 -17.33 15.46 -18.93
C ASP A 280 -16.94 14.15 -19.63
N TRP A 281 -17.78 13.13 -19.46
CA TRP A 281 -17.60 11.84 -20.13
C TRP A 281 -17.62 11.97 -21.67
N LYS A 282 -18.45 12.87 -22.20
CA LYS A 282 -18.64 13.00 -23.65
C LYS A 282 -17.37 13.45 -24.35
N THR A 283 -16.62 14.38 -23.76
CA THR A 283 -15.32 14.79 -24.29
C THR A 283 -14.31 13.64 -24.28
N ILE A 284 -14.26 12.85 -23.21
CA ILE A 284 -13.36 11.69 -23.09
C ILE A 284 -13.67 10.65 -24.17
N GLU A 285 -14.94 10.28 -24.32
CA GLU A 285 -15.41 9.34 -25.33
C GLU A 285 -15.09 9.83 -26.76
N THR A 286 -15.26 11.13 -27.01
CA THR A 286 -14.95 11.73 -28.32
C THR A 286 -13.45 11.69 -28.62
N ILE A 287 -12.59 11.91 -27.62
CA ILE A 287 -11.13 11.82 -27.78
C ILE A 287 -10.71 10.37 -28.02
N TRP A 288 -11.22 9.41 -27.24
CA TRP A 288 -10.89 7.99 -27.40
C TRP A 288 -11.34 7.44 -28.76
N ALA A 289 -12.49 7.87 -29.26
CA ALA A 289 -12.98 7.49 -30.60
C ALA A 289 -12.21 8.13 -31.77
N SER A 290 -11.21 8.98 -31.50
CA SER A 290 -10.43 9.72 -32.49
C SER A 290 -8.98 9.22 -32.58
N THR A 291 -8.22 9.73 -33.57
CA THR A 291 -6.80 9.40 -33.71
C THR A 291 -5.94 10.07 -32.64
N GLY A 292 -6.48 10.99 -31.86
CA GLY A 292 -5.80 11.75 -30.81
C GLY A 292 -6.40 13.15 -30.67
N TYR A 293 -5.77 14.01 -29.88
CA TYR A 293 -6.24 15.37 -29.67
C TYR A 293 -5.08 16.37 -29.56
N THR A 294 -5.43 17.63 -29.73
CA THR A 294 -4.54 18.77 -29.50
C THR A 294 -5.18 19.78 -28.57
N TRP A 295 -4.36 20.59 -27.91
CA TRP A 295 -4.82 21.66 -27.04
C TRP A 295 -4.88 22.98 -27.80
N ASN A 296 -6.07 23.60 -27.85
CA ASN A 296 -6.22 24.97 -28.32
C ASN A 296 -6.06 25.94 -27.14
N ASP A 297 -4.89 26.56 -27.05
CA ASP A 297 -4.58 27.45 -25.93
C ASP A 297 -5.36 28.78 -25.95
N LYS A 298 -5.90 29.18 -27.10
CA LYS A 298 -6.73 30.40 -27.20
C LYS A 298 -8.15 30.15 -26.69
N LEU A 299 -8.74 29.02 -27.09
CA LEU A 299 -10.11 28.66 -26.70
C LEU A 299 -10.16 27.96 -25.32
N LYS A 300 -9.02 27.43 -24.87
CA LYS A 300 -8.88 26.59 -23.67
C LYS A 300 -9.75 25.32 -23.79
N THR A 301 -9.68 24.68 -24.96
CA THR A 301 -10.46 23.49 -25.32
C THR A 301 -9.58 22.45 -26.02
N PHE A 302 -10.00 21.20 -25.95
CA PHE A 302 -9.39 20.11 -26.72
C PHE A 302 -10.02 20.03 -28.12
N GLU A 303 -9.20 19.82 -29.13
CA GLU A 303 -9.61 19.62 -30.51
C GLU A 303 -9.15 18.23 -30.96
N VAL A 304 -10.10 17.39 -31.35
CA VAL A 304 -9.80 16.02 -31.80
C VAL A 304 -9.18 16.02 -33.20
N VAL A 305 -8.17 15.16 -33.37
CA VAL A 305 -7.53 14.88 -34.64
C VAL A 305 -8.32 13.74 -35.30
N ARG A 306 -8.88 14.03 -36.47
CA ARG A 306 -9.62 13.05 -37.27
C ARG A 306 -8.64 12.20 -38.08
#